data_AF-A0A182F1Z6-F1
#
_entry.id   AF-A0A182F1Z6-F1
#
_cell.length_a   1.000
_cell.length_b   1.000
_cell.length_c   1.000
_cell.angle_alpha   90.00
_cell.angle_beta   90.00
_cell.angle_gamma   90.00
#
_symmetry.space_group_name_H-M   'P 1'
#
loop_
_entity.id
_entity.type
_entity.pdbx_description
1 polymer ?
#
loop_
_entity_poly.entity_id
_entity_poly.type
_entity_poly.pdbx_seq_one_letter_code
_entity_poly.pdbx_strand_id
1 'polypeptide(L)'
;MALEPTQKEYQEALPKVSLVERNPAPNGTAIVSMYRTGVREANDIVTLAKEIQSADVAVTNNACAKLVMIAEQVRFLQQQAKKILEDTQRAQELHHAACNFVKIPGKVYHLYRRESGQTYFSMLSPDEWGPKGCTHQPLGSYKLEHDQTWTPVENVEKVQEDIRWAHRVLDSGLAAGRQGTDLLCIDEVAANDEKMES
;
A
#
# COMPACT_ATOMS: atom_id res chain seq x y z
N MET A 1 8.02 -52.03 3.66
CA MET A 1 7.81 -52.45 5.07
C MET A 1 7.50 -51.16 5.82
N ALA A 2 6.23 -50.93 6.18
CA ALA A 2 5.88 -49.73 6.94
C ALA A 2 6.57 -49.84 8.31
N LEU A 3 7.35 -48.82 8.67
CA LEU A 3 7.98 -48.74 9.97
C LEU A 3 6.86 -48.56 11.00
N GLU A 4 6.69 -49.54 11.89
CA GLU A 4 5.79 -49.43 13.03
C GLU A 4 6.15 -48.17 13.84
N PRO A 5 5.20 -47.28 14.13
CA PRO A 5 5.47 -46.05 14.85
C PRO A 5 6.04 -46.40 16.23
N THR A 6 7.02 -45.61 16.68
CA THR A 6 7.61 -45.84 18.00
C THR A 6 6.56 -45.61 19.08
N GLN A 7 6.64 -46.36 20.18
CA GLN A 7 5.72 -46.23 21.30
C GLN A 7 5.66 -44.79 21.85
N LYS A 8 6.74 -44.02 21.68
CA LYS A 8 6.82 -42.60 22.04
C LYS A 8 5.97 -41.71 21.12
N GLU A 9 6.06 -41.90 19.80
CA GLU A 9 5.26 -41.13 18.82
C GLU A 9 3.77 -41.35 19.00
N TYR A 10 3.36 -42.57 19.32
CA TYR A 10 1.96 -42.88 19.64
C TYR A 10 1.47 -42.13 20.88
N GLN A 11 2.24 -42.14 21.97
CA GLN A 11 1.90 -41.44 23.21
C GLN A 11 1.81 -39.92 23.03
N GLU A 12 2.64 -39.35 22.14
CA GLU A 12 2.59 -37.92 21.80
C GLU A 12 1.42 -37.54 20.88
N ALA A 13 0.93 -38.49 20.07
CA ALA A 13 -0.18 -38.30 19.14
C ALA A 13 -1.56 -38.35 19.83
N LEU A 14 -1.73 -39.22 20.83
CA LEU A 14 -2.99 -39.44 21.55
C LEU A 14 -3.70 -38.16 22.05
N PRO A 15 -3.03 -37.20 22.73
CA PRO A 15 -3.72 -36.01 23.23
C PRO A 15 -4.11 -35.02 22.12
N LYS A 16 -3.51 -35.11 20.93
CA LYS A 16 -3.75 -34.19 19.81
C LYS A 16 -4.93 -34.62 18.94
N VAL A 17 -5.38 -35.87 19.08
CA VAL A 17 -6.43 -36.46 18.25
C VAL A 17 -7.69 -36.67 19.09
N SER A 18 -8.76 -35.96 18.75
CA SER A 18 -10.09 -36.21 19.32
C SER A 18 -10.87 -37.13 18.40
N LEU A 19 -10.98 -38.42 18.78
CA LEU A 19 -11.75 -39.40 18.03
C LEU A 19 -13.21 -39.38 18.46
N VAL A 20 -14.11 -39.42 17.47
CA VAL A 20 -15.56 -39.56 17.71
C VAL A 20 -15.87 -40.96 18.25
N GLU A 21 -16.84 -41.04 19.15
CA GLU A 21 -17.33 -42.32 19.68
C GLU A 21 -17.82 -43.25 18.58
N ARG A 22 -17.49 -44.55 18.69
CA ARG A 22 -17.91 -45.54 17.71
C ARG A 22 -19.35 -45.99 17.98
N ASN A 23 -20.25 -45.73 17.03
CA ASN A 23 -21.60 -46.28 17.04
C ASN A 23 -21.72 -47.44 16.03
N PRO A 24 -21.88 -48.70 16.48
CA PRO A 24 -21.98 -49.87 15.59
C PRO A 24 -23.33 -50.00 14.86
N ALA A 25 -24.38 -49.31 15.33
CA ALA A 25 -25.72 -49.36 14.75
C ALA A 25 -26.38 -47.98 14.74
N PRO A 26 -25.92 -47.05 13.88
CA PRO A 26 -26.57 -45.76 13.72
C PRO A 26 -28.03 -45.99 13.27
N ASN A 27 -28.97 -45.37 13.99
CA ASN A 27 -30.41 -45.52 13.78
C ASN A 27 -30.95 -46.98 13.85
N GLY A 28 -30.24 -47.88 14.56
CA GLY A 28 -30.65 -49.26 14.76
C GLY A 28 -30.27 -50.24 13.63
N THR A 29 -29.62 -49.76 12.57
CA THR A 29 -29.13 -50.63 11.48
C THR A 29 -27.65 -50.90 11.65
N ALA A 30 -27.25 -52.18 11.73
CA ALA A 30 -25.87 -52.57 11.92
C ALA A 30 -24.99 -52.23 10.70
N ILE A 31 -23.81 -51.65 10.97
CA ILE A 31 -22.85 -51.32 9.91
C ILE A 31 -22.24 -52.60 9.34
N VAL A 32 -22.31 -52.74 8.01
CA VAL A 32 -21.83 -53.92 7.26
C VAL A 32 -20.35 -54.22 7.50
N SER A 33 -19.51 -53.18 7.64
CA SER A 33 -18.10 -53.36 8.02
C SER A 33 -17.59 -52.22 8.87
N MET A 34 -17.46 -52.46 10.18
CA MET A 34 -16.82 -51.54 11.12
C MET A 34 -15.34 -51.30 10.77
N TYR A 35 -14.73 -52.23 10.02
CA TYR A 35 -13.34 -52.17 9.56
C TYR A 35 -13.07 -51.00 8.60
N ARG A 36 -14.06 -50.46 7.90
CA ARG A 36 -13.82 -49.41 6.87
C ARG A 36 -14.09 -47.99 7.35
N THR A 37 -14.65 -47.81 8.55
CA THR A 37 -15.31 -46.55 8.95
C THR A 37 -14.68 -45.87 10.16
N GLY A 38 -13.44 -46.19 10.52
CA GLY A 38 -12.75 -45.53 11.65
C GLY A 38 -11.26 -45.79 11.66
N VAL A 39 -10.53 -45.03 12.48
CA VAL A 39 -9.09 -45.15 12.78
C VAL A 39 -8.84 -46.45 13.55
N ARG A 40 -7.87 -47.28 13.13
CA ARG A 40 -7.86 -48.71 13.47
C ARG A 40 -6.62 -49.14 14.23
N GLU A 41 -5.49 -48.62 13.82
CA GLU A 41 -4.16 -49.01 14.31
C GLU A 41 -3.42 -47.80 14.90
N ALA A 42 -2.38 -48.08 15.70
CA ALA A 42 -1.54 -47.02 16.27
C ALA A 42 -0.95 -46.09 15.19
N ASN A 43 -0.67 -46.63 14.00
CA ASN A 43 -0.16 -45.88 12.85
C ASN A 43 -1.19 -44.91 12.26
N ASP A 44 -2.48 -45.27 12.23
CA ASP A 44 -3.55 -44.38 11.76
C ASP A 44 -3.70 -43.18 12.71
N ILE A 45 -3.57 -43.39 14.02
CA ILE A 45 -3.63 -42.31 15.03
C ILE A 45 -2.46 -41.34 14.86
N VAL A 46 -1.26 -41.88 14.64
CA VAL A 46 -0.06 -41.06 14.40
C VAL A 46 -0.17 -40.30 13.07
N THR A 47 -0.71 -40.93 12.03
CA THR A 47 -0.94 -40.28 10.73
C THR A 47 -1.95 -39.14 10.85
N LEU A 48 -3.08 -39.38 11.53
CA LEU A 48 -4.09 -38.36 11.81
C LEU A 48 -3.51 -37.20 12.64
N ALA A 49 -2.71 -37.49 13.67
CA ALA A 49 -2.04 -36.45 14.45
C ALA A 49 -1.08 -35.60 13.60
N LYS A 50 -0.35 -36.23 12.67
CA LYS A 50 0.54 -35.52 11.73
C LYS A 50 -0.26 -34.65 10.76
N GLU A 51 -1.39 -35.14 10.25
CA GLU A 51 -2.28 -34.38 9.37
C GLU A 51 -2.89 -33.17 10.08
N ILE A 52 -3.42 -33.36 11.30
CA ILE A 52 -3.94 -32.26 12.14
C ILE A 52 -2.84 -31.22 12.38
N GLN A 53 -1.65 -31.67 12.78
CA GLN A 53 -0.51 -30.77 12.99
C GLN A 53 -0.13 -30.01 11.71
N SER A 54 -0.12 -30.67 10.56
CA SER A 54 0.15 -30.03 9.28
C SER A 54 -0.93 -29.02 8.90
N ALA A 55 -2.20 -29.32 9.19
CA ALA A 55 -3.32 -28.42 8.97
C ALA A 55 -3.23 -27.18 9.87
N ASP A 56 -2.91 -27.34 11.15
CA ASP A 56 -2.71 -26.22 12.09
C ASP A 56 -1.58 -25.30 11.65
N VAL A 57 -0.46 -25.87 11.19
CA VAL A 57 0.65 -25.11 10.62
C VAL A 57 0.20 -24.37 9.37
N ALA A 58 -0.56 -25.00 8.48
CA ALA A 58 -1.08 -24.35 7.28
C ALA A 58 -2.04 -23.20 7.60
N VAL A 59 -2.95 -23.37 8.57
CA VAL A 59 -3.86 -22.32 9.05
C VAL A 59 -3.08 -21.15 9.64
N THR A 60 -2.08 -21.44 10.48
CA THR A 60 -1.22 -20.42 11.08
C THR A 60 -0.44 -19.65 10.01
N ASN A 61 0.16 -20.36 9.04
CA ASN A 61 0.88 -19.74 7.93
C ASN A 61 -0.04 -18.86 7.07
N ASN A 62 -1.28 -19.30 6.80
CA ASN A 62 -2.26 -18.51 6.07
C ASN A 62 -2.64 -17.23 6.83
N ALA A 63 -2.87 -17.34 8.14
CA ALA A 63 -3.15 -16.19 8.99
C ALA A 63 -1.97 -15.21 9.02
N CYS A 64 -0.75 -15.70 9.20
CA CYS A 64 0.47 -14.89 9.14
C CYS A 64 0.61 -14.15 7.81
N ALA A 65 0.42 -14.83 6.68
CA ALA A 65 0.48 -14.20 5.36
C ALA A 65 -0.53 -13.05 5.19
N LYS A 66 -1.77 -13.25 5.67
CA LYS A 66 -2.80 -12.19 5.67
C LYS A 66 -2.43 -11.02 6.58
N LEU A 67 -1.87 -11.29 7.76
CA LEU A 67 -1.40 -10.25 8.68
C LEU A 67 -0.22 -9.46 8.11
N VAL A 68 0.67 -10.09 7.36
CA VAL A 68 1.76 -9.41 6.65
C VAL A 68 1.20 -8.44 5.60
N MET A 69 0.23 -8.87 4.78
CA MET A 69 -0.44 -7.97 3.82
C MET A 69 -1.11 -6.77 4.51
N ILE A 70 -1.81 -7.01 5.62
CA ILE A 70 -2.43 -5.92 6.39
C ILE A 70 -1.36 -4.97 6.96
N ALA A 71 -0.26 -5.50 7.47
CA ALA A 71 0.83 -4.68 7.99
C ALA A 71 1.46 -3.79 6.90
N GLU A 72 1.62 -4.31 5.68
CA GLU A 72 2.06 -3.52 4.52
C GLU A 72 1.08 -2.41 4.17
N GLN A 73 -0.23 -2.71 4.14
CA GLN A 73 -1.27 -1.70 3.92
C GLN A 73 -1.25 -0.61 5.00
N VAL A 74 -1.11 -0.98 6.27
CA VAL A 74 -1.00 -0.02 7.38
C VAL A 74 0.26 0.86 7.22
N ARG A 75 1.40 0.28 6.86
CA ARG A 75 2.63 1.05 6.60
C ARG A 75 2.45 2.03 5.45
N PHE A 76 1.78 1.61 4.38
CA PHE A 76 1.47 2.48 3.25
C PHE A 76 0.58 3.66 3.68
N LEU A 77 -0.48 3.39 4.45
CA LEU A 77 -1.35 4.45 5.00
C LEU A 77 -0.58 5.40 5.93
N GLN A 78 0.33 4.89 6.75
CA GLN A 78 1.19 5.72 7.61
C GLN A 78 2.10 6.65 6.79
N GLN A 79 2.70 6.14 5.71
CA GLN A 79 3.52 6.94 4.80
C GLN A 79 2.70 8.03 4.10
N GLN A 80 1.48 7.69 3.65
CA GLN A 80 0.56 8.67 3.07
C GLN A 80 0.19 9.76 4.08
N ALA A 81 -0.17 9.39 5.31
CA ALA A 81 -0.50 10.34 6.36
C ALA A 81 0.69 11.27 6.67
N LYS A 82 1.91 10.72 6.77
CA LYS A 82 3.14 11.50 6.99
C LYS A 82 3.35 12.51 5.86
N LYS A 83 3.21 12.08 4.61
CA LYS A 83 3.34 12.96 3.43
C LYS A 83 2.33 14.11 3.48
N ILE A 84 1.06 13.82 3.79
CA ILE A 84 0.01 14.85 3.91
C ILE A 84 0.38 15.88 4.99
N LEU A 85 0.90 15.45 6.14
CA LEU A 85 1.32 16.35 7.22
C LEU A 85 2.50 17.24 6.80
N GLU A 86 3.52 16.67 6.16
CA GLU A 86 4.68 17.42 5.65
C GLU A 86 4.27 18.44 4.58
N ASP A 87 3.40 18.03 3.65
CA ASP A 87 2.88 18.91 2.60
C ASP A 87 2.02 20.03 3.18
N THR A 88 1.20 19.72 4.18
CA THR A 88 0.38 20.72 4.91
C THR A 88 1.26 21.71 5.66
N GLN A 89 2.30 21.24 6.35
CA GLN A 89 3.24 22.11 7.07
C GLN A 89 3.96 23.05 6.10
N ARG A 90 4.48 22.52 4.99
CA ARG A 90 5.14 23.32 3.95
C ARG A 90 4.18 24.35 3.34
N ALA A 91 2.95 23.95 3.04
CA ALA A 91 1.93 24.87 2.53
C ALA A 91 1.62 25.98 3.55
N GLN A 92 1.52 25.65 4.84
CA GLN A 92 1.32 26.63 5.90
C GLN A 92 2.50 27.62 5.99
N GLU A 93 3.74 27.14 5.94
CA GLU A 93 4.94 27.99 5.93
C GLU A 93 4.95 28.95 4.75
N LEU A 94 4.63 28.47 3.54
CA LEU A 94 4.51 29.32 2.35
C LEU A 94 3.39 30.35 2.52
N HIS A 95 2.20 29.94 2.98
CA HIS A 95 1.09 30.86 3.21
C HIS A 95 1.43 31.97 4.22
N HIS A 96 2.16 31.63 5.28
CA HIS A 96 2.61 32.56 6.33
C HIS A 96 3.83 33.41 5.94
N ALA A 97 4.54 33.07 4.86
CA ALA A 97 5.66 33.87 4.39
C ALA A 97 5.23 35.31 4.13
N ALA A 98 6.08 36.27 4.53
CA ALA A 98 5.75 37.69 4.46
C ALA A 98 5.44 38.10 3.02
N CYS A 99 4.39 38.89 2.85
CA CYS A 99 3.90 39.26 1.53
C CYS A 99 3.24 40.64 1.60
N ASN A 100 3.63 41.53 0.69
CA ASN A 100 3.09 42.91 0.61
C ASN A 100 2.00 43.05 -0.47
N PHE A 101 1.51 41.93 -1.01
CA PHE A 101 0.48 41.92 -2.05
C PHE A 101 -0.56 40.83 -1.74
N VAL A 102 -1.74 40.97 -2.36
CA VAL A 102 -2.77 39.93 -2.30
C VAL A 102 -2.35 38.80 -3.23
N LYS A 103 -2.28 37.58 -2.71
CA LYS A 103 -1.97 36.39 -3.49
C LYS A 103 -3.16 36.03 -4.38
N ILE A 104 -2.92 35.91 -5.68
CA ILE A 104 -3.93 35.63 -6.71
C ILE A 104 -3.66 34.20 -7.22
N PRO A 105 -4.64 33.30 -7.15
CA PRO A 105 -4.51 31.97 -7.73
C PRO A 105 -4.17 32.00 -9.22
N GLY A 106 -3.40 31.02 -9.68
CA GLY A 106 -2.89 30.90 -11.04
C GLY A 106 -1.59 31.67 -11.31
N LYS A 107 -1.10 32.47 -10.35
CA LYS A 107 0.16 33.23 -10.49
C LYS A 107 1.35 32.51 -9.87
N VAL A 108 2.53 32.78 -10.41
CA VAL A 108 3.81 32.30 -9.90
C VAL A 108 4.40 33.35 -8.97
N TYR A 109 4.94 32.88 -7.85
CA TYR A 109 5.58 33.67 -6.82
C TYR A 109 6.95 33.08 -6.49
N HIS A 110 7.91 33.95 -6.22
CA HIS A 110 9.30 33.60 -5.95
C HIS A 110 9.62 33.89 -4.48
N LEU A 111 10.07 32.87 -3.76
CA LEU A 111 10.41 32.95 -2.34
C LEU A 111 11.88 33.32 -2.17
N TYR A 112 12.12 34.36 -1.36
CA TYR A 112 13.46 34.85 -1.05
C TYR A 112 13.69 34.92 0.45
N ARG A 113 14.96 34.86 0.86
CA ARG A 113 15.41 35.15 2.23
C ARG A 113 16.29 36.39 2.24
N ARG A 114 15.92 37.37 3.08
CA ARG A 114 16.73 38.56 3.34
C ARG A 114 17.90 38.23 4.27
N GLU A 115 18.90 39.11 4.31
CA GLU A 115 20.01 39.03 5.28
C GLU A 115 19.52 39.02 6.74
N SER A 116 18.40 39.71 7.04
CA SER A 116 17.73 39.67 8.34
C SER A 116 17.18 38.30 8.76
N GLY A 117 17.18 37.31 7.86
CA GLY A 117 16.58 35.98 8.06
C GLY A 117 15.11 35.88 7.66
N GLN A 118 14.41 36.99 7.44
CA GLN A 118 13.00 37.00 7.04
C GLN A 118 12.81 36.40 5.63
N THR A 119 11.87 35.46 5.52
CA THR A 119 11.41 34.89 4.25
C THR A 119 10.20 35.67 3.73
N TYR A 120 10.20 35.96 2.43
CA TYR A 120 9.12 36.73 1.80
C TYR A 120 8.91 36.34 0.34
N PHE A 121 7.70 36.54 -0.15
CA PHE A 121 7.34 36.32 -1.55
C PHE A 121 7.49 37.59 -2.40
N SER A 122 7.93 37.42 -3.64
CA SER A 122 7.96 38.42 -4.71
C SER A 122 7.26 37.89 -5.95
N MET A 123 6.74 38.80 -6.79
CA MET A 123 6.27 38.46 -8.14
C MET A 123 7.39 38.45 -9.18
N LEU A 124 8.56 39.02 -8.85
CA LEU A 124 9.72 39.09 -9.73
C LEU A 124 10.62 37.87 -9.51
N SER A 125 10.96 37.20 -10.61
CA SER A 125 11.95 36.12 -10.67
C SER A 125 13.38 36.65 -10.53
N PRO A 126 14.38 35.83 -10.14
CA PRO A 126 15.75 36.30 -9.91
C PRO A 126 16.37 37.07 -11.09
N ASP A 127 16.01 36.69 -12.32
CA ASP A 127 16.51 37.30 -13.56
C ASP A 127 15.84 38.64 -13.89
N GLU A 128 14.65 38.89 -13.34
CA GLU A 128 13.91 40.14 -13.53
C GLU A 128 14.34 41.24 -12.53
N TRP A 129 15.26 40.94 -11.61
CA TRP A 129 15.78 41.89 -10.63
C TRP A 129 16.81 42.87 -11.23
N GLY A 130 16.47 43.54 -12.33
CA GLY A 130 17.26 44.61 -12.91
C GLY A 130 18.76 44.29 -13.13
N PRO A 131 19.59 45.29 -13.43
CA PRO A 131 21.00 45.07 -13.78
C PRO A 131 21.89 44.68 -12.58
N LYS A 132 21.40 44.82 -11.34
CA LYS A 132 22.16 44.47 -10.11
C LYS A 132 21.79 43.10 -9.55
N GLY A 133 20.78 42.44 -10.12
CA GLY A 133 20.24 41.18 -9.61
C GLY A 133 19.57 41.31 -8.25
N CYS A 134 19.00 40.20 -7.78
CA CYS A 134 18.47 40.12 -6.43
C CYS A 134 19.62 39.93 -5.43
N THR A 135 19.75 40.81 -4.45
CA THR A 135 20.70 40.63 -3.34
C THR A 135 20.25 39.57 -2.35
N HIS A 136 18.99 39.16 -2.40
CA HIS A 136 18.39 38.22 -1.47
C HIS A 136 18.52 36.78 -1.99
N GLN A 137 18.75 35.84 -1.08
CA GLN A 137 18.93 34.43 -1.42
C GLN A 137 17.63 33.84 -2.01
N PRO A 138 17.63 33.31 -3.24
CA PRO A 138 16.48 32.62 -3.80
C PRO A 138 16.30 31.26 -3.12
N LEU A 139 15.10 30.98 -2.61
CA LEU A 139 14.76 29.70 -1.99
C LEU A 139 13.96 28.78 -2.91
N GLY A 140 13.14 29.35 -3.79
CA GLY A 140 12.33 28.56 -4.72
C GLY A 140 11.26 29.40 -5.41
N SER A 141 10.64 28.82 -6.43
CA SER A 141 9.53 29.44 -7.17
C SER A 141 8.32 28.53 -7.09
N TYR A 142 7.16 29.08 -6.79
CA TYR A 142 5.93 28.33 -6.54
C TYR A 142 4.75 28.98 -7.25
N LYS A 143 3.91 28.18 -7.88
CA LYS A 143 2.62 28.57 -8.41
C LYS A 143 1.55 28.35 -7.35
N LEU A 144 0.75 29.38 -7.09
CA LEU A 144 -0.45 29.24 -6.26
C LEU A 144 -1.57 28.69 -7.14
N GLU A 145 -2.07 27.50 -6.83
CA GLU A 145 -3.16 26.88 -7.58
C GLU A 145 -4.53 27.38 -7.11
N HIS A 146 -5.58 27.06 -7.88
CA HIS A 146 -6.96 27.52 -7.61
C HIS A 146 -7.55 26.93 -6.33
N ASP A 147 -7.07 25.77 -5.90
CA ASP A 147 -7.43 25.09 -4.65
C ASP A 147 -6.60 25.54 -3.44
N GLN A 148 -5.83 26.63 -3.58
CA GLN A 148 -4.93 27.19 -2.56
C GLN A 148 -3.70 26.33 -2.23
N THR A 149 -3.40 25.31 -3.04
CA THR A 149 -2.16 24.56 -2.92
C THR A 149 -0.99 25.29 -3.59
N TRP A 150 0.22 25.00 -3.14
CA TRP A 150 1.45 25.56 -3.69
C TRP A 150 2.20 24.49 -4.46
N THR A 151 2.36 24.70 -5.77
CA THR A 151 3.10 23.78 -6.64
C THR A 151 4.45 24.40 -6.99
N PRO A 152 5.59 23.75 -6.66
CA PRO A 152 6.90 24.20 -7.13
C PRO A 152 6.91 24.32 -8.66
N VAL A 153 7.46 25.39 -9.22
CA VAL A 153 7.46 25.65 -10.67
C VAL A 153 8.06 24.49 -11.47
N GLU A 154 9.10 23.84 -10.92
CA GLU A 154 9.72 22.62 -11.45
C GLU A 154 8.76 21.43 -11.60
N ASN A 155 7.71 21.36 -10.79
CA ASN A 155 6.74 20.26 -10.78
C ASN A 155 5.41 20.63 -11.47
N VAL A 156 5.23 21.88 -11.91
CA VAL A 156 3.99 22.32 -12.55
C VAL A 156 3.67 21.51 -13.81
N GLU A 157 4.67 21.21 -14.65
CA GLU A 157 4.45 20.42 -15.87
C GLU A 157 3.98 18.99 -15.53
N LYS A 158 4.66 18.34 -14.58
CA LYS A 158 4.30 16.99 -14.11
C LYS A 158 2.88 16.93 -13.57
N VAL A 159 2.51 17.88 -12.71
CA VAL A 159 1.14 17.99 -12.18
C VAL A 159 0.12 18.18 -13.31
N GLN A 160 0.45 18.99 -14.33
CA GLN A 160 -0.42 19.14 -15.49
C GLN A 160 -0.50 17.89 -16.36
N GLU A 161 0.58 17.12 -16.49
CA GLU A 161 0.59 15.81 -17.17
C GLU A 161 -0.28 14.80 -16.42
N ASP A 162 -0.17 14.74 -15.10
CA ASP A 162 -0.97 13.87 -14.23
C ASP A 162 -2.46 14.20 -14.33
N ILE A 163 -2.82 15.49 -14.31
CA ILE A 163 -4.20 15.96 -14.50
C ILE A 163 -4.70 15.60 -15.92
N ARG A 164 -3.88 15.82 -16.96
CA ARG A 164 -4.21 15.44 -18.34
C ARG A 164 -4.43 13.94 -18.48
N TRP A 165 -3.58 13.14 -17.84
CA TRP A 165 -3.75 11.69 -17.78
C TRP A 165 -5.06 11.31 -17.09
N ALA A 166 -5.36 11.91 -15.94
CA ALA A 166 -6.59 11.65 -15.20
C ALA A 166 -7.85 11.98 -16.01
N HIS A 167 -7.85 13.11 -16.74
CA HIS A 167 -8.92 13.45 -17.67
C HIS A 167 -9.09 12.40 -18.78
N ARG A 168 -7.99 11.91 -19.38
CA ARG A 168 -8.06 10.85 -20.41
C ARG A 168 -8.66 9.55 -19.86
N VAL A 169 -8.31 9.16 -18.65
CA VAL A 169 -8.86 7.96 -17.99
C VAL A 169 -10.35 8.15 -17.67
N LEU A 170 -10.74 9.34 -17.23
CA LEU A 170 -12.16 9.64 -16.99
C LEU A 170 -12.97 9.60 -18.29
N ASP A 171 -12.46 10.23 -19.36
CA ASP A 171 -13.11 10.26 -20.66
C ASP A 171 -13.22 8.86 -21.27
N SER A 172 -12.18 8.03 -21.14
CA SER A 172 -12.21 6.64 -21.60
C SER A 172 -13.22 5.80 -20.81
N GLY A 173 -13.29 5.97 -19.49
CA GLY A 173 -14.28 5.31 -18.64
C GLY A 173 -15.72 5.71 -18.98
N LEU A 174 -15.97 7.00 -19.22
CA LEU A 174 -17.28 7.51 -19.64
C LEU A 174 -17.66 7.05 -21.06
N ALA A 175 -16.69 6.91 -21.96
CA ALA A 175 -16.90 6.37 -23.31
C ALA A 175 -17.17 4.85 -23.29
N ALA A 176 -16.44 4.09 -22.45
CA ALA A 176 -16.62 2.65 -22.24
C ALA A 176 -17.97 2.31 -21.58
N GLY A 177 -18.58 3.25 -20.84
CA GLY A 177 -19.97 3.12 -20.37
C GLY A 177 -21.02 2.92 -21.48
N ARG A 178 -20.65 3.03 -22.77
CA ARG A 178 -21.52 2.71 -23.93
C ARG A 178 -21.34 1.31 -24.52
N GLN A 179 -20.27 0.60 -24.20
CA GLN A 179 -20.06 -0.81 -24.59
C GLN A 179 -19.40 -1.55 -23.42
N GLY A 180 -20.15 -2.46 -22.79
CA GLY A 180 -19.84 -3.02 -21.48
C GLY A 180 -18.42 -3.57 -21.27
N THR A 181 -17.93 -3.32 -20.05
CA THR A 181 -16.87 -4.00 -19.29
C THR A 181 -15.46 -4.04 -19.90
N ASP A 182 -14.53 -3.23 -19.36
CA ASP A 182 -13.42 -3.69 -18.51
C ASP A 182 -12.71 -2.46 -17.89
N LEU A 183 -12.89 -2.20 -16.60
CA LEU A 183 -12.47 -0.94 -15.97
C LEU A 183 -11.08 -1.02 -15.31
N LEU A 184 -10.37 -2.15 -15.40
CA LEU A 184 -9.09 -2.36 -14.69
C LEU A 184 -8.04 -3.13 -15.52
N CYS A 185 -8.05 -3.05 -16.84
CA CYS A 185 -6.87 -3.41 -17.62
C CYS A 185 -5.76 -2.39 -17.36
N ILE A 186 -4.93 -2.70 -16.37
CA ILE A 186 -3.63 -2.06 -16.13
C ILE A 186 -2.71 -2.58 -17.23
N ASP A 187 -2.79 -2.00 -18.43
CA ASP A 187 -1.74 -2.24 -19.43
C ASP A 187 -0.46 -1.54 -18.96
N GLU A 188 0.62 -2.31 -18.99
CA GLU A 188 1.95 -2.04 -18.47
C GLU A 188 2.42 -0.60 -18.68
N VAL A 189 2.72 0.09 -17.56
CA VAL A 189 3.60 1.25 -17.60
C VAL A 189 4.97 0.74 -18.04
N ALA A 190 5.37 1.15 -19.24
CA ALA A 190 6.66 0.89 -19.85
C ALA A 190 7.80 1.03 -18.84
N ALA A 191 8.51 -0.08 -18.61
CA ALA A 191 9.80 -0.08 -17.97
C ALA A 191 10.77 0.79 -18.79
N ASN A 192 11.03 1.99 -18.31
CA ASN A 192 12.20 2.76 -18.69
C ASN A 192 12.93 3.14 -17.39
N ASP A 193 13.61 2.16 -16.83
CA ASP A 193 14.78 2.43 -15.99
C ASP A 193 15.68 1.18 -16.01
N GLU A 194 16.69 1.22 -16.88
CA GLU A 194 17.98 0.54 -16.68
C GLU A 194 18.92 0.93 -17.82
N LYS A 195 19.69 1.99 -17.60
CA LYS A 195 21.15 2.01 -17.81
C LYS A 195 21.73 3.33 -17.34
N MET A 196 22.03 3.40 -16.05
CA MET A 196 23.15 4.19 -15.57
C MET A 196 23.72 3.57 -14.30
N GLU A 197 24.61 2.60 -14.45
CA GLU A 197 25.62 2.29 -13.44
C GLU A 197 26.93 1.89 -14.15
N SER A 198 27.95 2.71 -13.86
CA SER A 198 29.41 2.47 -13.84
C SER A 198 30.15 1.98 -15.08
#